data_AF-A0A960S9D4-F1
#
_entry.id   AF-A0A960S9D4-F1
#
_cell.length_a   1.000
_cell.length_b   1.000
_cell.length_c   1.000
_cell.angle_alpha   90.00
_cell.angle_beta   90.00
_cell.angle_gamma   90.00
#
_symmetry.space_group_name_H-M   'P 1'
#
loop_
_entity.id
_entity.type
_entity.pdbx_description
1 polymer ?
#
loop_
_entity_poly.entity_id
_entity_poly.type
_entity_poly.pdbx_seq_one_letter_code
_entity_poly.pdbx_strand_id
1 'polypeptide(L)'
;LLWIMDAIETGLPPLQRVARTFLKYFEKLLNYFTHHLSNARTEGINNKIKTMKRQAYGYRDEEYFTLRLYHLHERGYSFPG
;
A
#
# COMPACT_ATOMS: atom_id res chain seq x y z
N LEU A 1 -9.17 -9.92 20.57
CA LEU A 1 -7.88 -10.65 20.43
C LEU A 1 -8.04 -12.17 20.56
N LEU A 2 -9.08 -12.70 21.23
CA LEU A 2 -9.33 -14.17 21.33
C LEU A 2 -9.20 -14.90 19.99
N TRP A 3 -9.91 -14.44 18.95
CA TRP A 3 -9.83 -15.03 17.62
C TRP A 3 -8.40 -15.10 17.04
N ILE A 4 -7.52 -14.15 17.38
CA ILE A 4 -6.12 -14.17 16.91
C ILE A 4 -5.35 -15.29 17.61
N MET A 5 -5.60 -15.48 18.92
CA MET A 5 -5.01 -16.58 19.68
C MET A 5 -5.52 -17.91 19.14
N ASP A 6 -6.83 -18.04 18.93
CA ASP A 6 -7.45 -19.24 18.33
C ASP A 6 -6.84 -19.52 16.93
N ALA A 7 -6.67 -18.49 16.10
CA ALA A 7 -6.05 -18.60 14.78
C ALA A 7 -4.57 -19.03 14.85
N ILE A 8 -3.83 -18.60 15.88
CA ILE A 8 -2.45 -19.03 16.12
C ILE A 8 -2.42 -20.49 16.57
N GLU A 9 -3.33 -20.89 17.45
CA GLU A 9 -3.42 -22.22 18.04
C GLU A 9 -3.92 -23.29 17.05
N THR A 10 -4.61 -22.90 15.97
CA THR A 10 -5.03 -23.85 14.92
C THR A 10 -3.90 -24.65 14.25
N GLY A 11 -2.65 -24.20 14.37
CA GLY A 11 -1.51 -24.84 13.69
C GLY A 11 -1.47 -24.64 12.17
N LEU A 12 -2.48 -23.99 11.59
CA LEU A 12 -2.61 -23.81 10.14
C LEU A 12 -1.72 -22.63 9.68
N PRO A 13 -0.66 -22.86 8.89
CA PRO A 13 0.28 -21.81 8.52
C PRO A 13 -0.35 -20.57 7.86
N PRO A 14 -1.40 -20.68 7.01
CA PRO A 14 -2.09 -19.51 6.47
C PRO A 14 -2.77 -18.66 7.54
N LEU A 15 -3.50 -19.29 8.47
CA LEU A 15 -4.20 -18.58 9.56
C LEU A 15 -3.23 -17.94 10.54
N GLN A 16 -2.18 -18.67 10.93
CA GLN A 16 -1.11 -18.14 11.77
C GLN A 16 -0.44 -16.91 11.14
N ARG A 17 -0.23 -16.91 9.81
CA ARG A 17 0.36 -15.78 9.09
C ARG A 17 -0.55 -14.55 9.13
N VAL A 18 -1.85 -14.72 8.94
CA VAL A 18 -2.83 -13.64 9.02
C VAL A 18 -2.88 -13.07 10.45
N ALA A 19 -2.97 -13.94 11.46
CA ALA A 19 -2.99 -13.55 12.87
C ALA A 19 -1.73 -12.76 13.28
N ARG A 20 -0.54 -13.23 12.90
CA ARG A 20 0.73 -12.53 13.16
C ARG A 20 0.81 -11.18 12.43
N THR A 21 0.31 -11.12 11.20
CA THR A 21 0.24 -9.86 10.44
C THR A 21 -0.67 -8.87 11.16
N PHE A 22 -1.84 -9.31 11.60
CA PHE A 22 -2.77 -8.46 12.32
C PHE A 22 -2.15 -7.90 13.61
N LEU A 23 -1.50 -8.74 14.42
CA LEU A 23 -0.79 -8.28 15.64
C LEU A 23 0.30 -7.26 15.32
N LYS A 24 1.10 -7.50 14.27
CA LYS A 24 2.18 -6.60 13.85
C LYS A 24 1.67 -5.21 13.44
N TYR A 25 0.48 -5.12 12.86
CA TYR A 25 -0.11 -3.86 12.39
C TYR A 25 -1.19 -3.29 13.31
N PHE A 26 -1.45 -3.92 14.46
CA PHE A 26 -2.55 -3.55 15.35
C PHE A 26 -2.45 -2.10 15.85
N GLU A 27 -1.27 -1.66 16.29
CA GLU A 27 -1.04 -0.28 16.71
C GLU A 27 -1.26 0.73 15.57
N LYS A 28 -0.86 0.39 14.34
CA LYS A 28 -1.09 1.24 13.17
C LYS A 28 -2.57 1.33 12.83
N LEU A 29 -3.32 0.24 13.02
CA LEU A 29 -4.77 0.22 12.87
C LEU A 29 -5.44 1.14 13.91
N LEU A 30 -5.00 1.06 15.17
CA LEU A 30 -5.50 1.93 16.24
C LEU A 30 -5.19 3.40 15.97
N ASN A 31 -3.97 3.71 15.55
CA ASN A 31 -3.58 5.09 15.20
C ASN A 31 -4.44 5.69 14.08
N TYR A 32 -4.95 4.88 13.16
CA TYR A 32 -5.92 5.35 12.17
C TYR A 32 -7.24 5.79 12.81
N PHE A 33 -7.75 5.08 13.82
CA PHE A 33 -8.99 5.50 14.51
C PHE A 33 -8.79 6.75 15.37
N THR A 34 -7.59 6.94 15.93
CA THR A 34 -7.28 8.10 16.78
C THR A 34 -6.93 9.35 15.98
N HIS A 35 -6.17 9.22 14.90
CA HIS A 35 -5.61 10.35 14.16
C HIS A 35 -6.12 10.47 12.71
N HIS A 36 -6.92 9.51 12.24
CA HIS A 36 -7.38 9.40 10.84
C HIS A 36 -6.25 9.41 9.80
N LEU A 37 -5.04 9.03 10.23
CA LEU A 37 -3.86 8.95 9.38
C LEU A 37 -3.94 7.69 8.53
N SER A 38 -4.32 7.86 7.27
CA SER A 38 -4.40 6.78 6.28
C SER A 38 -3.17 6.73 5.39
N ASN A 39 -2.67 5.52 5.10
CA ASN A 39 -1.69 5.30 4.04
C ASN A 39 -2.30 5.34 2.64
N ALA A 40 -3.61 5.53 2.50
CA ALA A 40 -4.32 5.49 1.21
C ALA A 40 -3.73 6.44 0.16
N ARG A 41 -3.32 7.66 0.55
CA ARG A 41 -2.69 8.61 -0.37
C ARG A 41 -1.35 8.08 -0.89
N THR A 42 -0.51 7.56 0.00
CA THR A 42 0.80 6.99 -0.33
C THR A 42 0.64 5.72 -1.18
N GLU A 43 -0.33 4.86 -0.86
CA GLU A 43 -0.66 3.67 -1.65
C GLU A 43 -1.16 4.04 -3.06
N GLY A 44 -2.01 5.06 -3.18
CA GLY A 44 -2.48 5.58 -4.46
C GLY A 44 -1.34 6.08 -5.34
N ILE A 45 -0.40 6.84 -4.77
CA ILE A 45 0.82 7.27 -5.47
C ILE A 45 1.65 6.07 -5.91
N ASN A 46 1.90 5.11 -5.01
CA ASN A 46 2.67 3.90 -5.32
C ASN A 46 2.03 3.07 -6.46
N ASN A 47 0.70 2.95 -6.47
CA ASN A 47 -0.02 2.27 -7.55
C ASN A 47 0.10 3.01 -8.88
N LYS A 48 -0.01 4.35 -8.88
CA LYS A 48 0.18 5.17 -10.08
C LYS A 48 1.58 4.98 -10.66
N ILE A 49 2.61 4.96 -9.81
CA ILE A 49 4.00 4.71 -10.20
C ILE A 49 4.15 3.31 -10.80
N LYS A 50 3.60 2.28 -10.16
CA LYS A 50 3.63 0.90 -10.67
C LYS A 50 2.96 0.79 -12.05
N THR A 51 1.80 1.42 -12.23
CA THR A 51 1.09 1.46 -13.51
C THR A 51 1.93 2.14 -14.60
N MET A 52 2.55 3.27 -14.30
CA MET A 52 3.44 3.95 -15.26
C MET A 52 4.65 3.10 -15.65
N LYS A 53 5.27 2.39 -14.71
CA LYS A 53 6.37 1.44 -15.01
C LYS A 53 5.89 0.31 -15.92
N ARG A 54 4.69 -0.24 -15.66
CA ARG A 54 4.09 -1.31 -16.47
C ARG A 54 3.75 -0.83 -17.89
N GLN A 55 3.16 0.35 -18.03
CA GLN A 55 2.84 0.93 -19.34
C GLN A 55 4.08 1.21 -20.20
N ALA A 56 5.20 1.55 -19.58
CA ALA A 56 6.45 1.78 -20.26
C ALA A 56 7.21 0.49 -20.62
N TYR A 57 6.76 -0.68 -20.17
CA TYR A 57 7.52 -1.95 -20.23
C TYR A 57 8.92 -1.82 -19.59
N GLY A 58 9.03 -0.98 -18.56
CA GLY A 58 10.30 -0.60 -17.94
C GLY A 58 10.90 0.67 -18.55
N TYR A 59 11.53 1.48 -17.71
CA TYR A 59 12.31 2.64 -18.16
C TYR A 59 13.78 2.23 -18.25
N ARG A 60 14.41 2.47 -19.41
CA ARG A 60 15.86 2.25 -19.59
C ARG A 60 16.71 3.32 -18.92
N ASP A 61 16.15 4.53 -18.80
CA ASP A 61 16.79 5.71 -18.23
C ASP A 61 16.09 6.07 -16.91
N GLU A 62 16.82 5.96 -15.81
CA GLU A 62 16.32 6.26 -14.47
C GLU A 62 16.15 7.77 -14.23
N GLU A 63 16.96 8.60 -14.87
CA GLU A 63 16.87 10.06 -14.78
C GLU A 63 15.58 10.53 -15.45
N TYR A 64 15.28 10.00 -16.64
CA TYR A 64 14.01 10.23 -17.32
C TYR A 64 12.81 9.76 -16.49
N PHE A 65 12.91 8.59 -15.86
CA PHE A 65 11.84 8.10 -14.97
C PHE A 65 11.63 9.02 -13.77
N THR A 66 12.71 9.53 -13.18
CA THR A 66 12.68 10.45 -12.03
C THR A 66 12.04 11.79 -12.40
N LEU A 67 12.42 12.36 -13.55
CA LEU A 67 11.78 13.57 -14.10
C LEU A 67 10.27 13.36 -14.31
N ARG A 68 9.88 12.17 -14.77
CA ARG A 68 8.47 11.83 -14.97
C ARG A 68 7.70 11.63 -13.66
N LEU A 69 8.38 11.22 -12.58
CA LEU A 69 7.80 11.18 -11.23
C LEU A 69 7.57 12.59 -10.67
N TYR A 70 8.49 13.52 -10.88
CA TYR A 70 8.30 14.91 -10.44
C TYR A 70 7.08 15.57 -11.11
N HIS A 71 6.89 15.32 -12.41
CA HIS A 71 5.71 15.80 -13.15
C HIS A 71 4.38 15.09 -12.76
N LEU A 72 4.42 14.04 -11.92
CA LEU A 72 3.23 13.25 -11.58
C LEU A 72 2.19 14.03 -10.75
N HIS A 73 2.65 15.04 -10.01
CA HIS A 73 1.85 15.91 -9.15
C HIS A 73 1.19 17.07 -9.91
N GLU A 74 1.73 17.44 -11.08
CA GLU A 74 1.24 18.59 -11.88
C GLU A 74 -0.02 18.28 -12.69
N ARG A 75 -0.35 16.99 -12.86
CA ARG A 75 -1.59 16.57 -13.53
C ARG A 75 -2.73 16.46 -12.53
N GLY A 76 -3.50 17.53 -12.38
CA GLY A 76 -4.90 17.45 -11.91
C GLY A 76 -5.71 16.67 -12.95
N TYR A 77 -6.15 15.46 -12.61
CA TYR A 77 -6.95 14.65 -13.53
C TYR A 77 -8.41 15.14 -13.51
N SER A 78 -8.85 15.71 -14.62
CA SER A 78 -10.27 15.63 -15.01
C SER A 78 -10.53 14.18 -15.40
N PHE A 79 -11.43 13.50 -14.70
CA PHE A 79 -11.95 12.20 -15.10
C PHE A 79 -12.74 12.37 -16.40
N PRO A 80 -12.42 11.69 -17.52
CA PRO A 80 -13.40 11.48 -18.57
C PRO A 80 -14.26 10.28 -18.16
N GLY A 81 -15.58 10.51 -18.09
CA GLY A 81 -16.57 9.43 -18.16
C GLY A 81 -16.69 8.87 -19.56
#